data_AF-A0A2E4LBN4-F1
#
_entry.id   AF-A0A2E4LBN4-F1
#
_cell.length_a   1.000
_cell.length_b   1.000
_cell.length_c   1.000
_cell.angle_alpha   90.00
_cell.angle_beta   90.00
_cell.angle_gamma   90.00
#
_symmetry.space_group_name_H-M   'P 1'
#
loop_
_entity.id
_entity.type
_entity.pdbx_description
1 polymer ?
#
loop_
_entity_poly.entity_id
_entity_poly.type
_entity_poly.pdbx_seq_one_letter_code
_entity_poly.pdbx_strand_id
1 'polypeptide(L)' 'MNKSIRPVIYLLLGAAIYFIIDADDNPQVLDEFHQYAPIAILILFVLILVVRQIRKKKEGDQED' A
#
# COMPACT_ATOMS: atom_id res chain seq x y z
N MET A 1 15.99 -7.12 -3.22
CA MET A 1 15.19 -7.28 -4.46
C MET A 1 16.01 -6.75 -5.62
N ASN A 2 16.30 -7.56 -6.64
CA ASN A 2 17.06 -7.09 -7.81
C ASN A 2 16.38 -5.86 -8.41
N LYS A 3 17.16 -4.82 -8.73
CA LYS A 3 16.64 -3.55 -9.27
C LYS A 3 15.73 -3.77 -10.49
N SER A 4 15.98 -4.81 -11.27
CA SER A 4 15.21 -5.20 -12.45
C SER A 4 13.82 -5.78 -12.17
N ILE A 5 13.59 -6.37 -11.00
CA ILE A 5 12.30 -6.98 -10.62
C ILE A 5 11.32 -5.92 -10.08
N ARG A 6 11.86 -4.81 -9.57
CA ARG A 6 11.09 -3.72 -8.99
C ARG A 6 9.99 -3.16 -9.93
N PRO A 7 10.26 -2.84 -11.21
CA PRO A 7 9.21 -2.39 -12.13
C PRO A 7 8.14 -3.46 -12.39
N VAL A 8 8.54 -4.73 -12.50
CA VAL A 8 7.60 -5.85 -12.71
C VAL A 8 6.63 -5.97 -11.54
N ILE A 9 7.12 -5.84 -10.30
CA ILE A 9 6.27 -5.90 -9.12
C ILE A 9 5.30 -4.71 -9.07
N TYR A 10 5.74 -3.50 -9.41
CA TYR A 10 4.83 -2.36 -9.48
C TYR A 10 3.74 -2.55 -10.54
N LEU A 11 4.09 -3.13 -11.69
CA LEU A 11 3.13 -3.42 -12.75
C LEU A 11 2.11 -4.49 -12.31
N LEU A 12 2.57 -5.56 -11.67
CA LEU A 12 1.68 -6.60 -11.12
C LEU A 12 0.78 -6.04 -10.02
N LEU A 13 1.29 -5.13 -9.17
CA LEU A 13 0.50 -4.50 -8.11
C LEU A 13 -0.60 -3.62 -8.69
N GLY A 14 -0.29 -2.84 -9.73
CA GLY A 14 -1.27 -2.03 -10.45
C GLY A 14 -2.35 -2.89 -11.13
N ALA A 15 -1.95 -3.97 -11.80
CA ALA A 15 -2.88 -4.92 -12.42
C ALA A 15 -3.78 -5.62 -11.40
N ALA A 16 -3.24 -6.00 -10.24
CA ALA A 16 -4.02 -6.59 -9.16
C ALA A 16 -5.06 -5.61 -8.60
N ILE A 17 -4.68 -4.34 -8.39
CA ILE A 17 -5.60 -3.30 -7.95
C ILE A 17 -6.70 -3.07 -9.00
N TYR A 18 -6.33 -2.97 -10.28
CA TYR A 18 -7.26 -2.81 -11.40
C TYR A 18 -8.35 -3.90 -11.43
N PHE A 19 -7.95 -5.15 -11.17
CA PHE A 19 -8.87 -6.29 -11.11
C PHE A 19 -9.74 -6.26 -9.84
N ILE A 20 -9.20 -5.86 -8.69
CA ILE A 20 -9.94 -5.78 -7.42
C ILE A 20 -11.05 -4.73 -7.47
N ILE A 21 -10.79 -3.60 -8.13
CA ILE A 21 -11.76 -2.50 -8.26
C ILE A 21 -12.72 -2.70 -9.45
N ASP A 22 -12.62 -3.83 -10.14
CA ASP A 22 -13.47 -4.19 -11.28
C ASP A 22 -13.50 -3.11 -12.38
N ALA A 23 -12.34 -2.49 -12.63
CA ALA A 23 -12.21 -1.39 -13.58
C ALA A 23 -12.27 -1.85 -15.05
N ASP A 24 -12.39 -3.15 -15.31
CA ASP A 24 -12.62 -3.71 -16.65
C ASP A 24 -14.07 -3.44 -17.08
N ASP A 25 -15.04 -3.73 -16.20
CA ASP A 25 -16.46 -3.51 -16.45
C ASP A 25 -16.89 -2.05 -16.16
N ASN A 26 -16.23 -1.38 -15.20
CA ASN A 26 -16.58 0.01 -14.81
C ASN A 26 -15.33 0.91 -14.76
N PRO A 27 -14.90 1.49 -15.90
CA PRO A 27 -13.69 2.31 -15.95
C PRO A 27 -13.78 3.60 -15.13
N GLN A 28 -14.98 4.07 -14.78
CA GLN A 28 -15.19 5.25 -13.93
C GLN A 28 -14.69 5.04 -12.49
N VAL A 29 -14.70 3.78 -12.01
CA VAL A 29 -14.18 3.43 -10.68
C VAL A 29 -12.67 3.65 -10.60
N LEU A 30 -11.96 3.57 -11.73
CA LEU A 30 -10.54 3.88 -11.79
C LEU A 30 -10.24 5.35 -11.53
N ASP A 31 -11.08 6.26 -12.04
CA ASP A 31 -10.92 7.70 -11.82
C ASP A 31 -11.24 8.09 -10.38
N GLU A 32 -12.30 7.52 -9.80
CA GLU A 32 -12.60 7.68 -8.38
C GLU A 32 -11.46 7.12 -7.52
N PHE A 33 -10.97 5.92 -7.83
CA PHE A 33 -9.85 5.31 -7.13
C PHE A 33 -8.58 6.18 -7.20
N HIS A 34 -8.27 6.77 -8.36
CA HIS A 34 -7.14 7.69 -8.49
C HIS A 34 -7.28 8.93 -7.58
N GLN A 35 -8.50 9.44 -7.38
CA GLN A 35 -8.75 10.55 -6.47
C GLN A 35 -8.53 10.17 -5.00
N TYR A 36 -8.85 8.93 -4.62
CA TYR A 36 -8.68 8.44 -3.25
C TYR A 36 -7.31 7.80 -2.97
N ALA A 37 -6.56 7.40 -4.01
CA ALA A 37 -5.25 6.77 -3.88
C ALA A 37 -4.26 7.56 -3.01
N PRO A 38 -4.14 8.91 -3.11
CA PRO A 38 -3.25 9.69 -2.24
C PRO A 38 -3.64 9.56 -0.76
N ILE A 39 -4.94 9.56 -0.47
CA ILE A 39 -5.49 9.45 0.87
C ILE A 39 -5.24 8.03 1.41
N ALA A 40 -5.46 7.00 0.59
CA ALA A 40 -5.18 5.61 0.96
C ALA A 40 -3.68 5.39 1.30
N ILE A 41 -2.78 5.99 0.52
CA ILE A 41 -1.33 5.95 0.78
C ILE A 41 -1.00 6.65 2.11
N LEU A 42 -1.62 7.80 2.38
CA LEU A 42 -1.46 8.53 3.64
C LEU A 42 -1.90 7.70 4.86
N ILE A 43 -3.07 7.06 4.77
CA ILE A 43 -3.58 6.18 5.82
C ILE A 43 -2.62 5.00 6.06
N LEU A 44 -2.14 4.39 4.97
CA LEU A 44 -1.17 3.29 5.04
C LEU A 44 0.13 3.73 5.72
N PHE A 45 0.60 4.93 5.41
CA PHE A 45 1.80 5.51 6.04
C PHE A 45 1.62 5.73 7.54
N VAL A 46 0.47 6.29 7.96
CA VAL A 46 0.15 6.46 9.37
C VAL A 46 0.07 5.11 10.09
N LEU A 47 -0.57 4.10 9.49
CA LEU A 47 -0.61 2.74 10.04
C LEU A 47 0.78 2.14 10.22
N ILE A 48 1.67 2.31 9.23
CA ILE A 48 3.07 1.87 9.34
C ILE A 48 3.78 2.57 10.49
N LEU A 49 3.57 3.87 10.69
CA LEU A 49 4.14 4.61 11.83
C LEU A 49 3.62 4.10 13.17
N VAL A 50 2.31 3.85 13.28
CA VAL A 50 1.69 3.29 14.49
C VAL A 50 2.25 1.89 14.79
N VAL A 51 2.29 1.00 13.80
CA VAL A 51 2.88 -0.34 13.94
C VAL A 51 4.35 -0.24 14.34
N ARG A 52 5.10 0.69 13.76
CA ARG A 52 6.51 0.93 14.11
C ARG A 52 6.67 1.42 15.55
N GLN A 53 5.79 2.28 16.04
CA GLN A 53 5.81 2.70 17.45
C GLN A 53 5.47 1.54 18.39
N ILE A 54 4.47 0.73 18.07
CA ILE A 54 4.10 -0.45 18.87
C ILE A 54 5.26 -1.46 18.92
N ARG A 55 5.93 -1.72 17.79
CA ARG A 55 7.11 -2.60 17.73
C ARG A 55 8.28 -2.05 18.56
N LYS A 56 8.61 -0.76 18.42
CA LYS A 56 9.65 -0.13 19.24
C LYS A 56 9.37 -0.20 20.73
N LYS A 57 8.09 -0.03 21.13
CA LYS A 57 7.70 -0.17 22.54
C LYS A 57 7.89 -1.60 23.04
N LYS A 58 7.65 -2.62 22.20
CA LYS A 58 7.92 -4.03 22.54
C LYS A 58 9.40 -4.38 22.58
N GLU A 59 10.23 -3.76 21.75
CA GLU A 59 11.69 -3.97 21.75
C GLU A 59 12.36 -3.30 22.95
N GLY A 60 11.82 -2.17 23.45
CA GLY A 60 12.33 -1.50 24.65
C GLY A 60 11.95 -2.17 25.99
N ASP A 61 10.95 -3.06 26.01
CA ASP A 61 10.53 -3.84 27.20
C ASP A 61 11.28 -5.18 27.32
N GLN A 62 12.17 -5.53 26.38
CA GLN A 62 12.94 -6.79 26.37
C GLN A 62 14.39 -6.64 26.87
N GLU A 63 14.81 -5.43 27.27
CA GLU A 63 16.14 -5.17 27.84
C GLU A 63 16.15 -4.91 29.36
N ASP A 64 15.01 -5.04 30.07
CA ASP A 64 14.94 -4.98 31.54
C ASP A 64 14.79 -6.37 32.20
#